data_AF-A0A957XZR1-F1
#
_entry.id   AF-A0A957XZR1-F1
#
_cell.length_a   1.000
_cell.length_b   1.000
_cell.length_c   1.000
_cell.angle_alpha   90.00
_cell.angle_beta   90.00
_cell.angle_gamma   90.00
#
_symmetry.space_group_name_H-M   'P 1'
#
loop_
_entity.id
_entity.type
_entity.pdbx_description
1 polymer ?
#
loop_
_entity_poly.entity_id
_entity_poly.type
_entity_poly.pdbx_seq_one_letter_code
_entity_poly.pdbx_strand_id
1 'polypeptide(L)' 'SGLRVIISAAKRVRALPSGDLRLSCPSRQMLDVLELAGLLRVFKVFDSQQEAIESYRVTAP' A
#
# COMPACT_ATOMS: atom_id res chain seq x y z
N SER A 1 -1.27 -0.68 -17.77
CA SER A 1 -0.20 0.06 -17.05
C SER A 1 -0.08 -0.43 -15.61
N GLY A 2 1.12 -0.39 -15.03
CA GLY A 2 1.41 -0.93 -13.68
C GLY A 2 0.53 -0.38 -12.57
N LEU A 3 0.20 0.91 -12.60
CA LEU A 3 -0.73 1.54 -11.63
C LEU A 3 -2.09 0.84 -11.55
N ARG A 4 -2.67 0.46 -12.70
CA ARG A 4 -3.97 -0.24 -12.74
C ARG A 4 -3.88 -1.60 -12.06
N VAL A 5 -2.75 -2.30 -12.17
CA VAL A 5 -2.54 -3.60 -11.51
C VAL A 5 -2.53 -3.44 -10.00
N ILE A 6 -1.82 -2.43 -9.48
CA ILE A 6 -1.73 -2.16 -8.04
C ILE A 6 -3.11 -1.76 -7.48
N ILE A 7 -3.85 -0.89 -8.17
CA ILE A 7 -5.20 -0.50 -7.76
C ILE A 7 -6.15 -1.71 -7.75
N SER A 8 -6.12 -2.53 -8.80
CA SER A 8 -6.95 -3.73 -8.86
C SER A 8 -6.59 -4.74 -7.77
N ALA A 9 -5.31 -4.92 -7.45
CA ALA A 9 -4.88 -5.76 -6.35
C ALA A 9 -5.41 -5.25 -5.00
N ALA A 10 -5.30 -3.94 -4.76
CA ALA A 10 -5.82 -3.30 -3.54
C ALA A 10 -7.32 -3.51 -3.39
N LYS A 11 -8.08 -3.30 -4.46
CA LYS A 11 -9.55 -3.51 -4.45
C LYS A 11 -9.91 -4.96 -4.12
N ARG A 12 -9.20 -5.93 -4.69
CA ARG A 12 -9.45 -7.36 -4.39
C ARG A 12 -9.14 -7.71 -2.95
N VAL A 13 -8.01 -7.25 -2.41
CA VAL A 13 -7.62 -7.55 -1.03
C VAL A 13 -8.60 -6.90 -0.05
N ARG A 14 -8.98 -5.64 -0.27
CA ARG A 14 -9.96 -4.92 0.56
C ARG A 14 -11.38 -5.50 0.52
N ALA A 15 -11.69 -6.35 -0.48
CA ALA A 15 -12.97 -7.07 -0.54
C ALA A 15 -13.02 -8.28 0.40
N LEU A 16 -11.87 -8.73 0.93
CA LEU A 16 -11.79 -9.79 1.91
C LEU A 16 -12.06 -9.25 3.33
N PRO A 17 -12.66 -10.04 4.24
CA PRO A 17 -12.77 -9.67 5.64
C PRO A 17 -11.39 -9.34 6.24
N SER A 18 -11.25 -8.13 6.79
CA SER A 18 -9.99 -7.62 7.35
C SER A 18 -8.81 -7.60 6.38
N GLY A 19 -9.07 -7.61 5.06
CA GLY A 19 -8.03 -7.54 4.04
C GLY A 19 -7.46 -6.13 3.90
N ASP A 20 -6.15 -6.01 3.99
CA ASP A 20 -5.45 -4.74 3.82
C ASP A 20 -4.20 -4.92 2.95
N LEU A 21 -3.86 -3.90 2.16
CA LEU A 21 -2.71 -3.90 1.27
C LEU A 21 -1.88 -2.63 1.51
N ARG A 22 -0.59 -2.84 1.77
CA ARG A 22 0.40 -1.81 2.08
C ARG A 22 1.59 -1.96 1.15
N LEU A 23 2.27 -0.85 0.86
CA LEU A 23 3.43 -0.81 -0.01
C LEU A 23 4.69 -0.55 0.84
N SER A 24 5.81 -1.17 0.48
CA SER A 24 7.10 -0.98 1.16
C SER A 24 8.19 -0.69 0.14
N CYS A 25 9.18 0.11 0.53
CA CYS A 25 10.37 0.41 -0.27
C CYS A 25 10.10 0.90 -1.72
N PRO A 26 9.12 1.80 -1.97
CA PRO A 26 8.98 2.35 -3.32
C PRO A 26 10.19 3.21 -3.68
N SER A 27 10.59 3.17 -4.95
CA SER A 27 11.57 4.14 -5.46
C SER A 27 10.99 5.56 -5.43
N ARG A 28 11.85 6.59 -5.39
CA ARG A 28 11.40 8.00 -5.47
C ARG A 28 10.48 8.26 -6.67
N GLN A 29 10.86 7.78 -7.84
CA GLN A 29 10.03 7.93 -9.05
C GLN A 29 8.66 7.29 -8.88
N MET A 30 8.56 6.14 -8.19
CA MET A 30 7.27 5.51 -7.92
C MET A 30 6.45 6.30 -6.90
N LEU A 31 7.08 6.86 -5.87
CA LEU A 31 6.42 7.75 -4.91
C LEU A 31 5.82 8.96 -5.59
N ASP A 32 6.57 9.64 -6.45
CA ASP A 32 6.09 10.80 -7.21
C ASP A 32 4.87 10.43 -8.06
N VAL A 33 4.92 9.27 -8.74
CA VAL A 33 3.80 8.78 -9.55
C VAL A 33 2.58 8.44 -8.69
N LEU A 34 2.78 7.83 -7.51
CA LEU A 34 1.69 7.56 -6.56
C LEU A 34 1.09 8.86 -6.02
N GLU A 35 1.90 9.88 -5.77
CA GLU A 35 1.44 11.19 -5.30
C GLU A 35 0.62 11.90 -6.36
N LEU A 36 1.14 11.99 -7.59
CA LEU A 36 0.45 12.59 -8.74
C LEU A 36 -0.89 11.88 -9.05
N ALA A 37 -0.94 10.56 -8.84
CA ALA A 37 -2.16 9.78 -8.99
C ALA A 37 -3.10 9.84 -7.77
N GLY A 38 -2.74 10.57 -6.70
CA GLY A 38 -3.50 10.65 -5.46
C GLY A 38 -3.55 9.35 -4.64
N LEU A 39 -2.71 8.38 -4.98
CA LEU A 39 -2.71 7.03 -4.41
C LEU A 39 -1.99 6.93 -3.06
N LEU A 40 -1.16 7.91 -2.69
CA LEU A 40 -0.55 7.95 -1.35
C LEU A 40 -1.59 8.06 -0.22
N ARG A 41 -2.80 8.55 -0.52
CA ARG A 41 -3.92 8.57 0.44
C ARG A 41 -4.67 7.23 0.49
N VAL A 42 -4.50 6.38 -0.52
CA VAL A 42 -5.20 5.10 -0.67
C VAL A 42 -4.37 3.95 -0.10
N PHE A 43 -3.05 4.06 -0.17
CA PHE A 43 -2.10 3.05 0.31
C PHE A 43 -1.33 3.58 1.51
N LYS A 44 -1.14 2.74 2.53
CA LYS A 44 -0.09 2.99 3.52
C LYS A 44 1.24 2.59 2.88
N VAL A 45 2.20 3.50 2.90
CA VAL A 45 3.50 3.34 2.26
C VAL A 45 4.57 3.47 3.33
N PHE A 46 5.54 2.56 3.33
CA PHE A 46 6.61 2.49 4.31
C PHE A 46 7.98 2.46 3.62
N ASP A 47 8.99 2.97 4.31
CA ASP A 47 10.35 3.07 3.77
C ASP A 47 11.08 1.73 3.81
N SER A 48 10.69 0.84 4.75
CA SER A 48 11.23 -0.50 4.87
C SER A 48 10.15 -1.59 4.83
N GLN A 49 10.55 -2.79 4.40
CA GLN A 49 9.70 -3.98 4.45
C GLN A 49 9.32 -4.32 5.90
N GLN A 50 10.24 -4.12 6.84
CA GLN A 50 10.03 -4.44 8.23
C GLN A 50 8.91 -3.59 8.85
N GLU A 51 8.95 -2.27 8.66
CA GLU A 51 7.88 -1.36 9.09
C GLU A 51 6.52 -1.76 8.52
N ALA A 52 6.48 -2.11 7.23
CA ALA A 52 5.24 -2.53 6.59
C ALA A 52 4.68 -3.80 7.24
N ILE A 53 5.51 -4.79 7.58
CA ILE A 53 5.08 -6.02 8.26
C ILE A 53 4.62 -5.72 9.68
N GLU A 54 5.41 -4.97 10.45
CA GLU A 54 5.10 -4.63 11.84
C GLU A 54 3.79 -3.85 11.96
N SER A 55 3.49 -3.01 10.97
CA SER A 55 2.25 -2.25 10.95
C SER A 55 0.99 -3.12 10.90
N TYR A 56 1.05 -4.38 10.41
CA TYR A 56 -0.10 -5.30 10.46
C TYR A 56 -0.30 -5.93 11.83
N ARG A 57 0.75 -5.96 12.67
CA ARG A 57 0.75 -6.60 13.99
C ARG A 57 0.18 -5.73 15.10
N VAL A 58 -0.27 -4.50 14.79
CA VAL A 58 -1.05 -3.70 15.74
C VAL A 58 -2.45 -4.31 15.84
N THR A 59 -2.51 -5.41 16.59
CA THR A 59 -3.72 -6.00 17.14
C THR A 59 -4.27 -5.01 18.17
N ALA A 60 -5.58 -4.85 18.18
CA ALA A 60 -6.32 -4.05 19.16
C ALA A 60 -5.93 -4.41 20.62
N PRO A 61 -6.07 -3.47 21.58
CA PRO A 61 -5.89 -3.75 23.01
C PRO A 61 -6.80 -4.89 23.50
#